data_AF-A0A6S7K619-F1
#
_entry.id   AF-A0A6S7K619-F1
#
_cell.length_a   1.000
_cell.length_b   1.000
_cell.length_c   1.000
_cell.angle_alpha   90.00
_cell.angle_beta   90.00
_cell.angle_gamma   90.00
#
_symmetry.space_group_name_H-M   'P 1'
#
loop_
_entity.id
_entity.type
_entity.pdbx_description
1 polymer ?
#
loop_
_entity_poly.entity_id
_entity_poly.type
_entity_poly.pdbx_seq_one_letter_code
_entity_poly.pdbx_strand_id
1 'polypeptide(L)'
;MFAREDKSVLMEMLHSCTPEDNKKCILESFQNVNGTIRILVATIAFGMGVDCKAVHRVIHYGPSKTIEAYVQETGRAGRDGVQSRTFILYHGILLNHVDMNIKSFVKTKDCRRKTLLNHFEADCKLPLYLHLCCDNCASICECGQADCGQYTKYPITDCYKDVLFSGRKREVSNEQKKLIENALIQYQKKLLIELANTTAKAEIKTLTNIRLMLGFSEHQITQVLNSIDQIFTMSDVCSAVEIWDKRHAEKILNIINSVFGDLLVHEHLHDSRGESVLDMYEFDDELLDDWQEILQDNDMFDMIVENLSLSQLQDSLIDERDMSSDSQDEEIIVSVLK
;
A
#
# COMPACT_ATOMS: atom_id res chain seq x y z
N MET A 1 8.83 -25.97 10.41
CA MET A 1 8.00 -26.89 9.59
C MET A 1 7.03 -26.04 8.78
N PHE A 2 7.42 -25.55 7.59
CA PHE A 2 6.50 -25.00 6.58
C PHE A 2 7.12 -25.10 5.18
N ALA A 3 7.41 -26.33 4.75
CA ALA A 3 7.36 -26.62 3.31
C ALA A 3 5.86 -26.77 3.00
N ARG A 4 5.19 -25.68 2.61
CA ARG A 4 3.79 -25.75 2.18
C ARG A 4 3.76 -26.45 0.82
N GLU A 5 3.22 -27.65 0.78
CA GLU A 5 2.96 -28.45 -0.43
C GLU A 5 1.78 -27.92 -1.28
N ASP A 6 1.54 -26.60 -1.29
CA ASP A 6 0.44 -26.03 -2.08
C ASP A 6 0.92 -25.66 -3.48
N LYS A 7 0.66 -26.55 -4.45
CA LYS A 7 0.93 -26.38 -5.88
C LYS A 7 0.03 -25.32 -6.57
N SER A 8 -0.48 -24.33 -5.83
CA SER A 8 -1.38 -23.28 -6.36
C SER A 8 -1.09 -21.89 -5.80
N VAL A 9 0.10 -21.65 -5.23
CA VAL A 9 0.48 -20.30 -4.79
C VAL A 9 0.73 -19.43 -6.01
N LEU A 10 -0.13 -18.42 -6.20
CA LEU A 10 -0.05 -17.44 -7.29
C LEU A 10 0.82 -16.23 -6.94
N MET A 11 1.01 -15.95 -5.66
CA MET A 11 1.72 -14.77 -5.16
C MET A 11 2.67 -15.13 -4.03
N GLU A 12 3.89 -14.62 -4.08
CA GLU A 12 4.89 -14.78 -3.02
C GLU A 12 5.66 -13.50 -2.72
N MET A 13 6.28 -13.46 -1.53
CA MET A 13 7.14 -12.36 -1.10
C MET A 13 8.60 -12.79 -1.03
N LEU A 14 9.50 -11.94 -1.53
CA LEU A 14 10.94 -12.18 -1.52
C LEU A 14 11.72 -10.96 -1.02
N HIS A 15 12.43 -11.15 0.09
CA HIS A 15 13.28 -10.14 0.69
C HIS A 15 14.53 -10.79 1.31
N SER A 16 15.41 -9.97 1.89
CA SER A 16 16.68 -10.43 2.46
C SER A 16 16.51 -11.53 3.52
N CYS A 17 15.50 -11.40 4.38
CA CYS A 17 15.19 -12.36 5.46
C CYS A 17 14.31 -13.55 5.03
N THR A 18 13.96 -13.69 3.74
CA THR A 18 13.27 -14.90 3.26
C THR A 18 14.21 -16.10 3.44
N PRO A 19 13.78 -17.23 4.06
CA PRO A 19 14.63 -18.41 4.25
C PRO A 19 15.15 -19.00 2.94
N GLU A 20 16.36 -19.58 2.93
CA GLU A 20 17.03 -19.90 1.65
C GLU A 20 16.32 -21.02 0.87
N ASP A 21 15.76 -22.00 1.59
CA ASP A 21 14.92 -23.04 0.99
C ASP A 21 13.69 -22.44 0.30
N ASN A 22 13.07 -21.44 0.93
CA ASN A 22 11.93 -20.73 0.36
C ASN A 22 12.35 -19.87 -0.83
N LYS A 23 13.49 -19.15 -0.73
CA LYS A 23 14.05 -18.38 -1.85
C LYS A 23 14.22 -19.27 -3.08
N LYS A 24 14.81 -20.46 -2.90
CA LYS A 24 15.01 -21.41 -4.00
C LYS A 24 13.69 -21.84 -4.65
N CYS A 25 12.71 -22.26 -3.87
CA CYS A 25 11.39 -22.66 -4.38
C CYS A 25 10.68 -21.51 -5.13
N ILE A 26 10.73 -20.30 -4.57
CA ILE A 26 10.13 -19.10 -5.18
C ILE A 26 10.79 -18.81 -6.53
N LEU A 27 12.12 -18.81 -6.60
CA LEU A 27 12.87 -18.54 -7.81
C LEU A 27 12.64 -19.61 -8.88
N GLU A 28 12.67 -20.90 -8.51
CA GLU A 28 12.41 -22.00 -9.43
C GLU A 28 11.00 -21.93 -10.02
N SER A 29 9.98 -21.63 -9.21
CA SER A 29 8.63 -21.44 -9.72
C SER A 29 8.51 -20.17 -10.56
N PHE A 30 9.06 -19.03 -10.14
CA PHE A 30 8.84 -17.76 -10.83
C PHE A 30 9.60 -17.66 -12.17
N GLN A 31 10.75 -18.33 -12.29
CA GLN A 31 11.50 -18.41 -13.54
C GLN A 31 10.84 -19.35 -14.57
N ASN A 32 10.09 -20.35 -14.09
CA ASN A 32 9.46 -21.33 -14.95
C ASN A 32 8.12 -20.79 -15.50
N VAL A 33 7.96 -20.82 -16.83
CA VAL A 33 6.70 -20.43 -17.49
C VAL A 33 5.50 -21.27 -17.00
N ASN A 34 5.77 -22.53 -16.65
CA ASN A 34 4.80 -23.47 -16.07
C ASN A 34 4.73 -23.41 -14.53
N GLY A 35 5.49 -22.52 -13.90
CA GLY A 35 5.41 -22.30 -12.47
C GLY A 35 4.10 -21.63 -12.05
N THR A 36 3.76 -21.78 -10.77
CA THR A 36 2.48 -21.34 -10.24
C THR A 36 2.52 -19.87 -9.82
N ILE A 37 3.68 -19.39 -9.34
CA ILE A 37 3.86 -17.99 -8.93
C ILE A 37 3.76 -17.09 -10.15
N ARG A 38 2.76 -16.20 -10.16
CA ARG A 38 2.51 -15.20 -11.20
C ARG A 38 2.85 -13.79 -10.73
N ILE A 39 2.79 -13.54 -9.42
CA ILE A 39 3.08 -12.25 -8.80
C ILE A 39 4.18 -12.46 -7.78
N LEU A 40 5.28 -11.71 -7.92
CA LEU A 40 6.36 -11.70 -6.94
C LEU A 40 6.49 -10.31 -6.36
N VAL A 41 6.25 -10.17 -5.07
CA VAL A 41 6.49 -8.93 -4.33
C VAL A 41 7.91 -9.01 -3.77
N ALA A 42 8.80 -8.20 -4.32
CA ALA A 42 10.20 -8.27 -3.96
C ALA A 42 10.78 -6.91 -3.59
N THR A 43 11.75 -6.93 -2.69
CA THR A 43 12.67 -5.80 -2.49
C THR A 43 13.80 -5.84 -3.51
N ILE A 44 14.68 -4.83 -3.49
CA ILE A 44 15.89 -4.76 -4.34
C ILE A 44 16.76 -6.04 -4.23
N ALA A 45 16.62 -6.82 -3.15
CA ALA A 45 17.32 -8.09 -2.95
C ALA A 45 17.06 -9.15 -4.05
N PHE A 46 15.96 -9.06 -4.80
CA PHE A 46 15.74 -9.89 -6.00
C PHE A 46 16.68 -9.54 -7.17
N GLY A 47 17.48 -8.48 -7.02
CA GLY A 47 18.15 -7.74 -8.08
C GLY A 47 19.36 -8.42 -8.73
N MET A 48 20.05 -9.35 -8.06
CA MET A 48 21.32 -9.86 -8.55
C MET A 48 21.25 -11.34 -8.92
N GLY A 49 21.50 -11.66 -10.20
CA GLY A 49 21.72 -13.04 -10.67
C GLY A 49 20.50 -13.84 -11.11
N VAL A 50 19.29 -13.26 -11.07
CA VAL A 50 18.05 -13.93 -11.48
C VAL A 50 17.63 -13.48 -12.89
N ASP A 51 17.57 -14.42 -13.84
CA ASP A 51 17.09 -14.18 -15.22
C ASP A 51 15.68 -14.75 -15.44
N CYS A 52 14.66 -13.92 -15.21
CA CYS A 52 13.27 -14.26 -15.53
C CYS A 52 12.90 -13.65 -16.89
N LYS A 53 12.88 -14.46 -17.96
CA LYS A 53 12.70 -13.95 -19.32
C LYS A 53 11.27 -13.47 -19.63
N ALA A 54 10.27 -14.14 -19.08
CA ALA A 54 8.85 -13.93 -19.38
C ALA A 54 8.14 -12.98 -18.39
N VAL A 55 8.84 -11.96 -17.88
CA VAL A 55 8.24 -10.93 -17.04
C VAL A 55 7.70 -9.82 -17.93
N HIS A 56 6.38 -9.64 -18.01
CA HIS A 56 5.77 -8.60 -18.85
C HIS A 56 5.31 -7.37 -18.10
N ARG A 57 5.35 -7.40 -16.76
CA ARG A 57 4.95 -6.28 -15.92
C ARG A 57 5.87 -6.13 -14.71
N VAL A 58 6.35 -4.91 -14.49
CA VAL A 58 7.03 -4.50 -13.26
C VAL A 58 6.29 -3.32 -12.66
N ILE A 59 5.94 -3.40 -11.38
CA ILE A 59 5.26 -2.34 -10.64
C ILE A 59 6.16 -1.95 -9.48
N HIS A 60 6.58 -0.69 -9.45
CA HIS A 60 7.30 -0.12 -8.33
C HIS A 60 6.28 0.52 -7.39
N TYR A 61 6.27 0.08 -6.14
CA TYR A 61 5.55 0.74 -5.06
C TYR A 61 6.51 1.69 -4.35
N GLY A 62 6.45 2.96 -4.72
CA GLY A 62 7.51 3.95 -4.51
C GLY A 62 8.53 3.95 -5.65
N PRO A 63 9.14 5.10 -5.99
CA PRO A 63 10.23 5.13 -6.96
C PRO A 63 11.49 4.50 -6.37
N SER A 64 12.35 3.97 -7.25
CA SER A 64 13.69 3.51 -6.88
C SER A 64 14.55 4.66 -6.35
N LYS A 65 15.59 4.36 -5.57
CA LYS A 65 16.46 5.38 -4.96
C LYS A 65 17.16 6.27 -5.99
N THR A 66 17.58 5.68 -7.11
CA THR A 66 18.29 6.35 -8.20
C THR A 66 17.75 5.92 -9.58
N ILE A 67 18.14 6.64 -10.63
CA ILE A 67 17.80 6.32 -12.02
C ILE A 67 18.42 4.98 -12.45
N GLU A 68 19.65 4.68 -12.04
CA GLU A 68 20.36 3.44 -12.34
C GLU A 68 19.63 2.22 -11.76
N ALA A 69 19.23 2.32 -10.48
CA ALA A 69 18.44 1.29 -9.83
C ALA A 69 17.10 1.08 -10.56
N TYR A 70 16.41 2.17 -10.90
CA TYR A 70 15.16 2.10 -11.65
C TYR A 70 15.32 1.39 -13.01
N VAL A 71 16.39 1.69 -13.76
CA VAL A 71 16.68 1.03 -15.04
C VAL A 71 16.99 -0.45 -14.85
N GLN A 72 17.77 -0.81 -13.84
CA GLN A 72 18.10 -2.21 -13.55
C GLN A 72 16.86 -3.02 -13.13
N GLU A 73 15.99 -2.42 -12.32
CA GLU A 73 14.76 -3.04 -11.81
C GLU A 73 13.70 -3.18 -12.91
N THR A 74 13.41 -2.09 -13.65
CA THR A 74 12.47 -2.12 -14.78
C THR A 74 12.96 -2.96 -15.95
N GLY A 75 14.27 -3.01 -16.20
CA GLY A 75 14.90 -3.80 -17.26
C GLY A 75 14.76 -5.32 -17.12
N ARG A 76 14.09 -5.79 -16.06
CA ARG A 76 13.63 -7.18 -15.93
C ARG A 76 12.44 -7.49 -16.82
N ALA A 77 11.64 -6.48 -17.15
CA ALA A 77 10.49 -6.65 -18.03
C ALA A 77 10.94 -6.85 -19.49
N GLY A 78 10.28 -7.76 -20.21
CA GLY A 78 10.41 -7.90 -21.67
C GLY A 78 11.76 -8.43 -22.15
N ARG A 79 12.46 -9.24 -21.34
CA ARG A 79 13.74 -9.88 -21.75
C ARG A 79 13.56 -10.92 -22.85
N ASP A 80 12.33 -11.36 -23.10
CA ASP A 80 11.92 -12.18 -24.25
C ASP A 80 11.65 -11.36 -25.52
N GLY A 81 11.77 -10.02 -25.46
CA GLY A 81 11.52 -9.11 -26.57
C GLY A 81 10.04 -8.76 -26.76
N VAL A 82 9.14 -9.23 -25.90
CA VAL A 82 7.71 -8.93 -25.97
C VAL A 82 7.42 -7.58 -25.31
N GLN A 83 6.50 -6.82 -25.91
CA GLN A 83 6.04 -5.54 -25.38
C GLN A 83 5.60 -5.71 -23.92
N SER A 84 6.26 -4.98 -23.03
CA SER A 84 6.06 -5.07 -21.59
C SER A 84 5.69 -3.71 -21.00
N ARG A 85 5.21 -3.71 -19.75
CA ARG A 85 4.73 -2.50 -19.06
C ARG A 85 5.45 -2.30 -17.73
N THR A 86 5.76 -1.06 -17.43
CA THR A 86 6.37 -0.67 -16.15
C THR A 86 5.58 0.46 -15.54
N PHE A 87 5.24 0.34 -14.26
CA PHE A 87 4.50 1.35 -13.52
C PHE A 87 5.30 1.79 -12.29
N ILE A 88 5.23 3.08 -11.96
CA ILE A 88 5.67 3.61 -10.66
C ILE A 88 4.42 4.17 -9.99
N LEU A 89 4.05 3.58 -8.87
CA LEU A 89 3.01 4.09 -7.98
C LEU A 89 3.72 4.88 -6.89
N TYR A 90 3.42 6.17 -6.74
CA TYR A 90 4.04 6.94 -5.68
C TYR A 90 3.11 7.99 -5.07
N HIS A 91 3.33 8.24 -3.78
CA HIS A 91 2.79 9.39 -3.06
C HIS A 91 3.95 10.36 -2.74
N GLY A 92 3.65 11.63 -2.49
CA GLY A 92 4.68 12.66 -2.25
C GLY A 92 5.69 12.29 -1.17
N ILE A 93 5.23 11.65 -0.09
CA ILE A 93 6.08 11.18 1.02
C ILE A 93 7.16 10.18 0.58
N LEU A 94 6.85 9.32 -0.40
CA LEU A 94 7.79 8.32 -0.93
C LEU A 94 8.94 8.97 -1.70
N LEU A 95 8.77 10.22 -2.14
CA LEU A 95 9.84 10.96 -2.79
C LEU A 95 10.87 11.49 -1.79
N ASN A 96 10.64 11.45 -0.49
CA ASN A 96 11.59 12.05 0.45
C ASN A 96 12.95 11.32 0.45
N HIS A 97 12.92 9.99 0.28
CA HIS A 97 14.10 9.11 0.39
C HIS A 97 14.78 8.79 -0.95
N VAL A 98 14.51 9.58 -1.98
CA VAL A 98 15.06 9.34 -3.32
C VAL A 98 15.84 10.54 -3.85
N ASP A 99 16.74 10.28 -4.78
CA ASP A 99 17.64 11.30 -5.33
C ASP A 99 16.88 12.40 -6.13
N MET A 100 17.57 13.49 -6.45
CA MET A 100 16.97 14.60 -7.20
C MET A 100 16.66 14.23 -8.66
N ASN A 101 17.38 13.26 -9.22
CA ASN A 101 17.20 12.84 -10.60
C ASN A 101 15.90 12.07 -10.78
N ILE A 102 15.58 11.15 -9.88
CA ILE A 102 14.35 10.38 -9.90
C ILE A 102 13.15 11.25 -9.51
N LYS A 103 13.32 12.21 -8.58
CA LYS A 103 12.31 13.25 -8.29
C LYS A 103 11.93 14.02 -9.56
N SER A 104 12.93 14.40 -10.35
CA SER A 104 12.74 15.11 -11.62
C SER A 104 12.11 14.20 -12.68
N PHE A 105 12.55 12.94 -12.76
CA PHE A 105 12.03 11.94 -13.69
C PHE A 105 10.56 11.59 -13.47
N VAL A 106 10.13 11.36 -12.22
CA VAL A 106 8.72 11.00 -11.98
C VAL A 106 7.77 12.16 -12.26
N LYS A 107 8.21 13.40 -12.00
CA LYS A 107 7.44 14.65 -12.21
C LYS A 107 7.53 15.20 -13.64
N THR A 108 8.36 14.63 -14.50
CA THR A 108 8.57 15.18 -15.85
C THR A 108 7.29 15.13 -16.68
N LYS A 109 7.10 16.16 -17.50
CA LYS A 109 6.06 16.19 -18.55
C LYS A 109 6.62 15.80 -19.92
N ASP A 110 7.95 15.72 -20.05
CA ASP A 110 8.62 15.29 -21.27
C ASP A 110 8.56 13.76 -21.44
N CYS A 111 9.01 13.26 -22.60
CA CYS A 111 9.12 11.84 -22.84
C CYS A 111 10.00 11.15 -21.79
N ARG A 112 9.44 10.19 -21.04
CA ARG A 112 10.16 9.45 -19.98
C ARG A 112 11.39 8.74 -20.54
N ARG A 113 11.28 8.11 -21.70
CA ARG A 113 12.41 7.41 -22.35
C ARG A 113 13.54 8.37 -22.71
N LYS A 114 13.20 9.58 -23.17
CA LYS A 114 14.19 10.62 -23.47
C LYS A 114 14.89 11.10 -22.20
N THR A 115 14.13 11.45 -21.15
CA THR A 115 14.71 11.87 -19.87
C THR A 115 15.64 10.80 -19.29
N LEU A 116 15.23 9.54 -19.36
CA LEU A 116 16.00 8.42 -18.83
C LEU A 116 17.27 8.15 -19.65
N LEU A 117 17.21 8.15 -20.98
CA LEU A 117 18.39 7.94 -21.83
C LEU A 117 19.38 9.11 -21.76
N ASN A 118 18.89 10.34 -21.64
CA ASN A 118 19.75 11.51 -21.47
C ASN A 118 20.61 11.42 -20.20
N HIS A 119 20.10 10.81 -19.12
CA HIS A 119 20.87 10.57 -17.90
C HIS A 119 22.13 9.71 -18.14
N PHE A 120 22.08 8.81 -19.13
CA PHE A 120 23.19 7.94 -19.53
C PHE A 120 23.93 8.45 -20.78
N GLU A 121 23.74 9.71 -21.15
CA GLU A 121 24.33 10.32 -22.35
C GLU A 121 24.01 9.51 -23.63
N ALA A 122 22.84 8.87 -23.67
CA ALA A 122 22.43 7.99 -24.74
C ALA A 122 21.34 8.62 -25.63
N ASP A 123 21.41 8.33 -26.93
CA ASP A 123 20.43 8.82 -27.90
C ASP A 123 19.07 8.13 -27.78
N CYS A 124 18.00 8.92 -27.70
CA CYS A 124 16.63 8.41 -27.67
C CYS A 124 16.01 8.31 -29.07
N LYS A 125 15.84 7.09 -29.57
CA LYS A 125 15.03 6.82 -30.77
C LYS A 125 13.57 6.62 -30.39
N LEU A 126 12.70 7.48 -30.91
CA LEU A 126 11.26 7.37 -30.69
C LEU A 126 10.66 6.29 -31.61
N PRO A 127 9.66 5.53 -31.12
CA PRO A 127 8.92 4.57 -31.96
C PRO A 127 8.05 5.29 -32.99
N LEU A 128 7.62 4.57 -34.03
CA LEU A 128 6.72 5.10 -35.06
C LEU A 128 5.42 5.67 -34.46
N TYR A 129 4.85 4.95 -33.47
CA TYR A 129 3.68 5.40 -32.74
C TYR A 129 4.05 5.82 -31.32
N LEU A 130 3.76 7.08 -30.98
CA LEU A 130 4.12 7.68 -29.69
C LEU A 130 3.50 6.94 -28.49
N HIS A 131 2.32 6.34 -28.65
CA HIS A 131 1.65 5.60 -27.57
C HIS A 131 2.37 4.31 -27.13
N LEU A 132 3.36 3.83 -27.91
CA LEU A 132 4.25 2.72 -27.54
C LEU A 132 5.49 3.19 -26.76
N CYS A 133 5.66 4.50 -26.56
CA CYS A 133 6.84 5.06 -25.90
C CYS A 133 6.69 5.13 -24.37
N CYS A 134 5.78 5.98 -23.89
CA CYS A 134 5.47 6.19 -22.48
C CYS A 134 4.10 6.88 -22.34
N ASP A 135 3.60 7.00 -21.11
CA ASP A 135 2.38 7.74 -20.76
C ASP A 135 2.36 9.20 -21.26
N ASN A 136 3.44 9.95 -21.07
CA ASN A 136 3.54 11.34 -21.55
C ASN A 136 3.49 11.45 -23.08
N CYS A 137 4.05 10.48 -23.80
CA CYS A 137 3.96 10.44 -25.27
C CYS A 137 2.59 9.92 -25.76
N ALA A 138 1.97 9.01 -25.01
CA ALA A 138 0.67 8.47 -25.33
C ALA A 138 -0.45 9.51 -25.17
N SER A 139 -0.35 10.42 -24.20
CA SER A 139 -1.36 11.46 -23.96
C SER A 139 -1.49 12.46 -25.11
N ILE A 140 -0.44 12.62 -25.92
CA ILE A 140 -0.41 13.50 -27.11
C ILE A 140 -0.45 12.71 -28.43
N CYS A 141 -0.70 11.40 -28.38
CA CYS A 141 -0.67 10.56 -29.57
C CYS A 141 -2.01 10.60 -30.32
N GLU A 142 -1.99 11.01 -31.58
CA GLU A 142 -3.19 11.13 -32.45
C GLU A 142 -3.20 10.08 -33.58
N CYS A 143 -2.64 8.90 -33.35
CA CYS A 143 -2.45 7.89 -34.41
C CYS A 143 -3.73 7.16 -34.87
N GLY A 144 -4.85 7.34 -34.17
CA GLY A 144 -6.14 6.72 -34.49
C GLY A 144 -6.22 5.19 -34.36
N GLN A 145 -5.17 4.54 -33.82
CA GLN A 145 -5.16 3.08 -33.63
C GLN A 145 -6.04 2.65 -32.45
N ALA A 146 -6.60 1.45 -32.52
CA ALA A 146 -7.50 0.91 -31.49
C ALA A 146 -6.81 0.73 -30.13
N ASP A 147 -5.51 0.45 -30.13
CA ASP A 147 -4.68 0.25 -28.95
C ASP A 147 -4.05 1.54 -28.40
N CYS A 148 -4.34 2.69 -29.03
CA CYS A 148 -3.78 3.98 -28.63
C CYS A 148 -4.17 4.31 -27.18
N GLY A 149 -3.15 4.49 -26.33
CA GLY A 149 -3.32 4.79 -24.90
C GLY A 149 -3.73 3.60 -24.02
N GLN A 150 -3.85 2.38 -24.55
CA GLN A 150 -4.17 1.20 -23.74
C GLN A 150 -2.98 0.68 -22.94
N TYR A 151 -1.77 0.82 -23.48
CA TYR A 151 -0.54 0.29 -22.85
C TYR A 151 -0.06 1.08 -21.65
N THR A 152 -0.38 2.38 -21.61
CA THR A 152 0.12 3.34 -20.62
C THR A 152 -0.87 3.61 -19.50
N LYS A 153 -2.14 3.20 -19.66
CA LYS A 153 -3.13 3.25 -18.58
C LYS A 153 -2.86 2.17 -17.54
N TYR A 154 -2.86 2.58 -16.27
CA TYR A 154 -2.87 1.63 -15.17
C TYR A 154 -4.21 0.87 -15.20
N PRO A 155 -4.20 -0.47 -15.10
CA PRO A 155 -5.43 -1.26 -15.17
C PRO A 155 -6.21 -1.08 -13.86
N ILE A 156 -7.10 -0.08 -13.85
CA ILE A 156 -8.13 0.06 -12.83
C ILE A 156 -9.29 -0.80 -13.30
N THR A 157 -9.63 -1.82 -12.53
CA THR A 157 -10.94 -2.46 -12.70
C THR A 157 -11.90 -1.55 -11.95
N ASP A 158 -12.85 -0.95 -12.66
CA ASP A 158 -14.01 -0.35 -12.02
C ASP A 158 -14.72 -1.47 -11.25
N CYS A 159 -14.45 -1.56 -9.95
CA CYS A 159 -14.96 -2.62 -9.07
C CYS A 159 -16.44 -2.46 -8.73
N TYR A 160 -17.18 -1.69 -9.52
CA TYR A 160 -18.63 -1.70 -9.58
C TYR A 160 -19.09 -3.05 -10.16
N LYS A 161 -18.86 -4.12 -9.39
CA LYS A 161 -19.67 -5.33 -9.53
C LYS A 161 -21.12 -4.87 -9.47
N ASP A 162 -22.00 -5.44 -10.29
CA ASP A 162 -23.44 -5.35 -10.07
C ASP A 162 -23.72 -5.89 -8.66
N VAL A 163 -23.79 -4.98 -7.68
CA VAL A 163 -23.86 -5.35 -6.27
C VAL A 163 -25.23 -5.96 -6.04
N LEU A 164 -25.27 -7.27 -5.81
CA LEU A 164 -26.46 -7.99 -5.42
C LEU A 164 -26.74 -7.73 -3.94
N PHE A 165 -27.28 -6.56 -3.64
CA PHE A 165 -27.83 -6.28 -2.32
C PHE A 165 -29.04 -7.18 -2.05
N SER A 166 -29.28 -7.49 -0.78
CA SER A 166 -30.43 -8.30 -0.34
C SER A 166 -31.82 -7.71 -0.67
N GLY A 167 -31.88 -6.58 -1.39
CA GLY A 167 -33.09 -5.83 -1.73
C GLY A 167 -33.67 -5.04 -0.56
N ARG A 168 -33.13 -5.23 0.65
CA ARG A 168 -33.49 -4.46 1.84
C ARG A 168 -32.94 -3.04 1.74
N LYS A 169 -33.75 -2.07 2.12
CA LYS A 169 -33.34 -0.68 2.27
C LYS A 169 -33.83 -0.13 3.60
N ARG A 170 -33.00 0.66 4.27
CA ARG A 170 -33.35 1.44 5.47
C ARG A 170 -33.41 2.92 5.13
N GLU A 171 -34.28 3.66 5.82
CA GLU A 171 -34.21 5.12 5.80
C GLU A 171 -33.06 5.59 6.71
N VAL A 172 -32.29 6.56 6.25
CA VAL A 172 -31.10 7.07 6.96
C VAL A 172 -31.25 8.57 7.12
N SER A 173 -31.39 9.04 8.36
CA SER A 173 -31.38 10.48 8.64
C SER A 173 -29.96 11.05 8.58
N ASN A 174 -29.84 12.36 8.33
CA ASN A 174 -28.55 13.05 8.36
C ASN A 174 -27.87 12.98 9.74
N GLU A 175 -28.65 12.92 10.81
CA GLU A 175 -28.14 12.78 12.17
C GLU A 175 -27.55 11.38 12.40
N GLN A 176 -28.26 10.32 11.97
CA GLN A 176 -27.76 8.95 12.03
C GLN A 176 -26.49 8.77 11.20
N LYS A 177 -26.46 9.36 9.99
CA LYS A 177 -25.28 9.33 9.11
C LYS A 177 -24.05 9.95 9.79
N LYS A 178 -24.22 11.10 10.47
CA LYS A 178 -23.15 11.75 11.25
C LYS A 178 -22.70 10.93 12.46
N LEU A 179 -23.61 10.26 13.17
CA LEU A 179 -23.25 9.39 14.29
C LEU A 179 -22.36 8.23 13.82
N ILE A 180 -22.71 7.62 12.68
CA ILE A 180 -21.93 6.53 12.08
C ILE A 180 -20.57 7.06 11.59
N GLU A 181 -20.54 8.20 10.91
CA GLU A 181 -19.31 8.86 10.46
C GLU A 181 -18.34 9.08 11.63
N ASN A 182 -18.81 9.68 12.72
CA ASN A 182 -18.00 9.93 13.90
C ASN A 182 -17.48 8.63 14.54
N ALA A 183 -18.32 7.60 14.64
CA ALA A 183 -17.93 6.30 15.19
C ALA A 183 -16.88 5.58 14.31
N LEU A 184 -16.98 5.71 12.99
CA LEU A 184 -16.01 5.16 12.05
C LEU A 184 -14.67 5.92 12.09
N ILE A 185 -14.71 7.25 12.24
CA ILE A 185 -13.52 8.07 12.45
C ILE A 185 -12.84 7.67 13.77
N GLN A 186 -13.60 7.54 14.86
CA GLN A 186 -13.05 7.06 16.14
C GLN A 186 -12.41 5.68 16.02
N TYR A 187 -13.05 4.76 15.28
CA TYR A 187 -12.47 3.46 15.00
C TYR A 187 -11.15 3.56 14.22
N GLN A 188 -11.09 4.40 13.18
CA GLN A 188 -9.86 4.65 12.43
C GLN A 188 -8.75 5.21 13.33
N LYS A 189 -9.08 6.17 14.21
CA LYS A 189 -8.12 6.72 15.16
C LYS A 189 -7.58 5.65 16.11
N LYS A 190 -8.45 4.77 16.61
CA LYS A 190 -8.07 3.64 17.47
C LYS A 190 -7.09 2.70 16.77
N LEU A 191 -7.34 2.35 15.51
CA LEU A 191 -6.41 1.51 14.73
C LEU A 191 -5.01 2.13 14.63
N LEU A 192 -4.92 3.45 14.52
CA LEU A 192 -3.64 4.15 14.45
C LEU A 192 -2.89 4.12 15.79
N ILE A 193 -3.60 4.30 16.91
CA ILE A 193 -3.02 4.19 18.25
C ILE A 193 -2.52 2.76 18.50
N GLU A 194 -3.31 1.75 18.14
CA GLU A 194 -2.91 0.35 18.23
C GLU A 194 -1.60 0.11 17.47
N LEU A 195 -1.51 0.62 16.22
CA LEU A 195 -0.29 0.53 15.44
C LEU A 195 0.90 1.23 16.11
N ALA A 196 0.70 2.41 16.70
CA ALA A 196 1.75 3.15 17.41
C ALA A 196 2.27 2.37 18.62
N ASN A 197 1.35 1.77 19.39
CA ASN A 197 1.67 1.01 20.60
C ASN A 197 2.36 -0.32 20.33
N THR A 198 2.29 -0.88 19.12
CA THR A 198 3.11 -2.05 18.75
C THR A 198 4.61 -1.76 18.71
N THR A 199 5.01 -0.49 18.76
CA THR A 199 6.42 -0.09 18.75
C THR A 199 6.87 0.41 20.12
N ALA A 200 7.99 -0.12 20.62
CA ALA A 200 8.51 0.14 21.97
C ALA A 200 8.86 1.62 22.26
N LYS A 201 8.81 2.50 21.25
CA LYS A 201 9.08 3.94 21.33
C LYS A 201 8.00 4.82 20.66
N ALA A 202 6.86 4.25 20.24
CA ALA A 202 5.92 4.91 19.31
C ALA A 202 6.54 5.34 17.96
N GLU A 203 7.77 4.91 17.66
CA GLU A 203 8.43 5.09 16.36
C GLU A 203 8.02 3.97 15.40
N ILE A 204 6.93 4.18 14.67
CA ILE A 204 6.55 3.27 13.58
C ILE A 204 7.46 3.52 12.39
N LYS A 205 8.47 2.69 12.16
CA LYS A 205 9.29 2.77 10.94
C LYS A 205 8.51 2.21 9.75
N THR A 206 7.87 3.09 8.97
CA THR A 206 7.16 2.72 7.73
C THR A 206 7.78 3.38 6.52
N LEU A 207 7.83 2.66 5.41
CA LEU A 207 8.28 3.17 4.11
C LEU A 207 7.12 3.78 3.31
N THR A 208 5.95 3.97 3.93
CA THR A 208 4.72 4.45 3.27
C THR A 208 3.86 5.24 4.25
N ASN A 209 2.79 5.86 3.75
CA ASN A 209 1.83 6.55 4.60
C ASN A 209 1.21 5.57 5.60
N ILE A 210 1.34 5.86 6.90
CA ILE A 210 0.79 5.06 7.99
C ILE A 210 -0.70 4.72 7.80
N ARG A 211 -1.49 5.63 7.22
CA ARG A 211 -2.91 5.44 6.93
C ARG A 211 -3.17 4.30 5.94
N LEU A 212 -2.21 3.98 5.06
CA LEU A 212 -2.32 2.83 4.14
C LEU A 212 -2.10 1.49 4.85
N MET A 213 -1.36 1.47 5.96
CA MET A 213 -1.10 0.26 6.74
C MET A 213 -2.33 -0.18 7.55
N LEU A 214 -3.24 0.74 7.85
CA LEU A 214 -4.42 0.47 8.67
C LEU A 214 -5.47 -0.39 7.96
N GLY A 215 -5.41 -0.51 6.63
CA GLY A 215 -6.45 -1.20 5.84
C GLY A 215 -7.83 -0.54 5.88
N PHE A 216 -7.95 0.60 6.58
CA PHE A 216 -9.17 1.34 6.79
C PHE A 216 -8.89 2.84 6.80
N SER A 217 -9.37 3.55 5.78
CA SER A 217 -9.12 4.97 5.57
C SER A 217 -10.42 5.75 5.38
N GLU A 218 -10.32 7.08 5.24
CA GLU A 218 -11.44 7.97 4.88
C GLU A 218 -12.19 7.48 3.62
N HIS A 219 -11.49 6.79 2.71
CA HIS A 219 -12.10 6.20 1.53
C HIS A 219 -13.15 5.13 1.91
N GLN A 220 -12.80 4.18 2.78
CA GLN A 220 -13.72 3.15 3.25
C GLN A 220 -14.86 3.77 4.06
N ILE A 221 -14.58 4.79 4.89
CA ILE A 221 -15.62 5.54 5.61
C ILE A 221 -16.63 6.10 4.60
N THR A 222 -16.15 6.78 3.56
CA THR A 222 -17.00 7.37 2.52
C THR A 222 -17.84 6.30 1.79
N GLN A 223 -17.24 5.14 1.46
CA GLN A 223 -17.95 4.02 0.84
C GLN A 223 -19.08 3.48 1.74
N VAL A 224 -18.81 3.33 3.03
CA VAL A 224 -19.84 2.96 4.03
C VAL A 224 -20.94 4.01 4.03
N LEU A 225 -20.59 5.29 4.19
CA LEU A 225 -21.53 6.41 4.27
C LEU A 225 -22.42 6.56 3.03
N ASN A 226 -21.92 6.16 1.86
CA ASN A 226 -22.67 6.17 0.61
C ASN A 226 -23.61 4.98 0.44
N SER A 227 -23.40 3.89 1.21
CA SER A 227 -24.12 2.62 1.06
C SER A 227 -24.83 2.16 2.33
N ILE A 228 -24.91 2.99 3.38
CA ILE A 228 -25.54 2.67 4.68
C ILE A 228 -26.95 2.11 4.49
N ASP A 229 -27.71 2.67 3.55
CA ASP A 229 -29.09 2.29 3.29
C ASP A 229 -29.23 0.81 2.87
N GLN A 230 -28.15 0.19 2.40
CA GLN A 230 -28.13 -1.14 1.80
C GLN A 230 -27.24 -2.15 2.53
N ILE A 231 -26.53 -1.76 3.60
CA ILE A 231 -25.67 -2.65 4.38
C ILE A 231 -26.47 -3.31 5.49
N PHE A 232 -26.66 -4.65 5.45
CA PHE A 232 -27.32 -5.42 6.51
C PHE A 232 -26.52 -6.65 6.96
N THR A 233 -25.55 -7.08 6.18
CA THR A 233 -24.78 -8.30 6.40
C THR A 233 -23.31 -8.09 6.09
N MET A 234 -22.47 -9.04 6.52
CA MET A 234 -21.05 -9.07 6.15
C MET A 234 -20.85 -9.03 4.63
N SER A 235 -21.72 -9.73 3.90
CA SER A 235 -21.66 -9.79 2.44
C SER A 235 -21.95 -8.44 1.81
N ASP A 236 -22.90 -7.68 2.36
CA ASP A 236 -23.21 -6.33 1.87
C ASP A 236 -22.00 -5.40 2.09
N VAL A 237 -21.35 -5.48 3.26
CA VAL A 237 -20.14 -4.69 3.55
C VAL A 237 -19.01 -5.03 2.58
N CYS A 238 -18.68 -6.31 2.41
CA CYS A 238 -17.61 -6.73 1.48
C CYS A 238 -17.92 -6.43 0.01
N SER A 239 -19.19 -6.16 -0.33
CA SER A 239 -19.60 -5.79 -1.68
C SER A 239 -19.63 -4.28 -1.89
N ALA A 240 -19.98 -3.51 -0.86
CA ALA A 240 -20.09 -2.04 -0.92
C ALA A 240 -18.80 -1.31 -0.55
N VAL A 241 -17.90 -1.95 0.19
CA VAL A 241 -16.70 -1.33 0.76
C VAL A 241 -15.46 -2.14 0.41
N GLU A 242 -14.41 -1.46 -0.04
CA GLU A 242 -13.13 -2.05 -0.40
C GLU A 242 -12.32 -2.42 0.86
N ILE A 243 -12.71 -3.54 1.45
CA ILE A 243 -12.11 -4.07 2.67
C ILE A 243 -11.30 -5.33 2.36
N TRP A 244 -10.06 -5.33 2.82
CA TRP A 244 -9.11 -6.43 2.66
C TRP A 244 -8.98 -7.30 3.92
N ASP A 245 -9.55 -6.84 5.04
CA ASP A 245 -9.57 -7.51 6.33
C ASP A 245 -11.00 -7.58 6.90
N LYS A 246 -11.48 -8.80 7.13
CA LYS A 246 -12.84 -9.06 7.64
C LYS A 246 -13.14 -8.36 8.96
N ARG A 247 -12.13 -8.07 9.79
CA ARG A 247 -12.30 -7.37 11.08
C ARG A 247 -12.90 -5.97 10.91
N HIS A 248 -12.51 -5.25 9.85
CA HIS A 248 -13.11 -3.95 9.57
C HIS A 248 -14.58 -4.08 9.17
N ALA A 249 -14.92 -5.14 8.41
CA ALA A 249 -16.29 -5.38 7.98
C ALA A 249 -17.21 -5.70 9.18
N GLU A 250 -16.73 -6.50 10.14
CA GLU A 250 -17.40 -6.76 11.41
C GLU A 250 -17.60 -5.47 12.22
N LYS A 251 -16.56 -4.64 12.35
CA LYS A 251 -16.66 -3.40 13.10
C LYS A 251 -17.65 -2.41 12.48
N ILE A 252 -17.64 -2.28 11.15
CA ILE A 252 -18.62 -1.47 10.41
C ILE A 252 -20.04 -1.94 10.71
N LEU A 253 -20.28 -3.25 10.61
CA LEU A 253 -21.59 -3.83 10.85
C LEU A 253 -22.08 -3.57 12.28
N ASN A 254 -21.19 -3.69 13.27
CA ASN A 254 -21.48 -3.40 14.67
C ASN A 254 -21.80 -1.91 14.91
N ILE A 255 -21.06 -0.99 14.28
CA ILE A 255 -21.32 0.45 14.36
C ILE A 255 -22.66 0.81 13.71
N ILE A 256 -23.01 0.20 12.59
CA ILE A 256 -24.32 0.40 11.96
C ILE A 256 -25.42 -0.15 12.88
N ASN A 257 -25.22 -1.34 13.46
CA ASN A 257 -26.20 -1.95 14.35
C ASN A 257 -26.43 -1.14 15.63
N SER A 258 -25.41 -0.46 16.18
CA SER A 258 -25.58 0.35 17.40
C SER A 258 -26.47 1.56 17.17
N VAL A 259 -26.62 2.02 15.92
CA VAL A 259 -27.48 3.16 15.55
C VAL A 259 -28.87 2.73 15.12
N PHE A 260 -29.01 1.61 14.40
CA PHE A 260 -30.28 1.17 13.84
C PHE A 260 -30.95 0.00 14.58
N GLY A 261 -30.19 -0.86 15.24
CA GLY A 261 -30.68 -2.04 15.97
C GLY A 261 -31.41 -3.07 15.11
N ASP A 262 -31.25 -3.01 13.79
CA ASP A 262 -32.03 -3.76 12.80
C ASP A 262 -31.27 -4.93 12.18
N LEU A 263 -30.07 -5.23 12.68
CA LEU A 263 -29.30 -6.38 12.25
C LEU A 263 -29.60 -7.58 13.14
N LEU A 264 -29.94 -8.71 12.52
CA LEU A 264 -29.99 -9.99 13.21
C LEU A 264 -28.55 -10.37 13.54
N VAL A 265 -28.14 -10.20 14.80
CA VAL A 265 -26.90 -10.76 15.32
C VAL A 265 -26.96 -12.26 15.05
N HIS A 266 -26.16 -12.75 14.10
CA HIS A 266 -25.98 -14.19 13.96
C HIS A 266 -25.41 -14.70 15.28
N GLU A 267 -26.12 -15.65 15.89
CA GLU A 267 -25.66 -16.43 17.03
C GLU A 267 -24.18 -16.79 16.86
N HIS A 268 -23.43 -16.56 17.93
CA HIS A 268 -22.03 -16.90 18.14
C HIS A 268 -21.50 -17.99 17.20
N LEU A 269 -20.62 -17.59 16.27
CA LEU A 269 -19.73 -18.53 15.58
C LEU A 269 -18.76 -19.11 16.61
N HIS A 270 -19.18 -20.18 17.30
CA HIS A 270 -18.28 -21.00 18.11
C HIS A 270 -17.34 -21.76 17.18
N ASP A 271 -16.03 -21.60 17.39
CA ASP A 271 -15.05 -22.58 16.89
C ASP A 271 -15.32 -23.93 17.58
N SER A 272 -14.92 -25.01 16.92
CA SER A 272 -14.90 -26.42 17.35
C SER A 272 -14.21 -26.70 18.70
N ARG A 273 -13.75 -25.67 19.41
CA ARG A 273 -13.18 -25.70 20.77
C ARG A 273 -14.05 -25.02 21.83
N GLY A 274 -15.20 -24.46 21.47
CA GLY A 274 -16.12 -23.85 22.43
C GLY A 274 -15.66 -22.51 23.01
N GLU A 275 -14.58 -21.92 22.49
CA GLU A 275 -14.13 -20.59 22.89
C GLU A 275 -14.76 -19.51 21.99
N SER A 276 -15.22 -18.44 22.65
CA SER A 276 -15.64 -17.18 22.04
C SER A 276 -14.41 -16.50 21.43
N VAL A 277 -14.36 -16.34 20.10
CA VAL A 277 -13.33 -15.55 19.42
C VAL A 277 -13.44 -14.05 19.78
N LEU A 278 -14.57 -13.64 20.40
CA LEU A 278 -14.84 -12.28 20.85
C LEU A 278 -14.09 -11.89 22.13
N ASP A 279 -13.71 -12.85 22.99
CA ASP A 279 -13.11 -12.52 24.31
C ASP A 279 -11.58 -12.41 24.28
N MET A 280 -10.92 -12.66 23.13
CA MET A 280 -9.46 -12.57 23.05
C MET A 280 -8.96 -11.13 22.85
N TYR A 281 -9.85 -10.17 22.56
CA TYR A 281 -9.49 -8.78 22.28
C TYR A 281 -10.58 -7.78 22.73
N GLU A 282 -11.19 -8.02 23.90
CA GLU A 282 -11.84 -6.92 24.62
C GLU A 282 -10.72 -5.95 25.02
N PHE A 283 -10.72 -4.78 24.38
CA PHE A 283 -9.70 -3.77 24.60
C PHE A 283 -9.79 -3.28 26.04
N ASP A 284 -8.66 -3.18 26.72
CA ASP A 284 -8.61 -2.64 28.07
C ASP A 284 -9.03 -1.16 28.02
N ASP A 285 -10.28 -0.88 28.40
CA ASP A 285 -10.82 0.48 28.41
C ASP A 285 -10.00 1.40 29.33
N GLU A 286 -9.22 0.86 30.27
CA GLU A 286 -8.25 1.62 31.09
C GLU A 286 -7.11 2.25 30.26
N LEU A 287 -6.74 1.68 29.11
CA LEU A 287 -5.68 2.19 28.22
C LEU A 287 -6.14 3.33 27.30
N LEU A 288 -7.46 3.56 27.21
CA LEU A 288 -8.09 4.59 26.38
C LEU A 288 -8.23 5.93 27.11
N ASP A 289 -8.17 5.94 28.45
CA ASP A 289 -8.36 7.16 29.25
C ASP A 289 -7.25 8.20 29.00
N ASP A 290 -6.00 7.77 28.80
CA ASP A 290 -4.87 8.67 28.51
C ASP A 290 -4.97 9.33 27.11
N TRP A 291 -5.73 8.73 26.18
CA TRP A 291 -5.88 9.21 24.81
C TRP A 291 -7.28 9.76 24.50
N GLN A 292 -8.24 9.65 25.42
CA GLN A 292 -9.63 10.09 25.22
C GLN A 292 -9.72 11.58 24.88
N GLU A 293 -8.93 12.44 25.53
CA GLU A 293 -8.91 13.88 25.25
C GLU A 293 -8.33 14.18 23.84
N ILE A 294 -7.31 13.42 23.41
CA ILE A 294 -6.66 13.55 22.09
C ILE A 294 -7.56 12.97 20.97
N LEU A 295 -8.30 11.92 21.26
CA LEU A 295 -9.24 11.29 20.31
C LEU A 295 -10.44 12.18 19.99
N GLN A 296 -10.80 13.11 20.89
CA GLN A 296 -11.87 14.07 20.69
C GLN A 296 -11.44 15.29 19.85
N ASP A 297 -10.13 15.60 19.83
CA ASP A 297 -9.57 16.69 19.02
C ASP A 297 -9.03 16.15 17.69
N ASN A 298 -9.70 16.50 16.58
CA ASN A 298 -9.27 16.08 15.24
C ASN A 298 -7.96 16.74 14.81
N ASP A 299 -7.76 18.01 15.15
CA ASP A 299 -6.59 18.79 14.73
C ASP A 299 -5.33 18.33 15.47
N MET A 300 -5.45 18.07 16.78
CA MET A 300 -4.37 17.52 17.58
C MET A 300 -4.00 16.10 17.14
N PHE A 301 -5.01 15.27 16.82
CA PHE A 301 -4.77 13.94 16.28
C PHE A 301 -4.07 13.98 14.93
N ASP A 302 -4.53 14.83 14.00
CA ASP A 302 -3.89 14.99 12.69
C ASP A 302 -2.46 15.50 12.81
N MET A 303 -2.19 16.46 13.71
CA MET A 303 -0.83 16.92 14.00
C MET A 303 0.06 15.80 14.57
N ILE A 304 -0.46 14.91 15.43
CA ILE A 304 0.28 13.75 15.94
C ILE A 304 0.56 12.75 14.82
N VAL A 305 -0.42 12.46 13.95
CA VAL A 305 -0.26 11.57 12.80
C VAL A 305 0.75 12.13 11.81
N GLU A 306 0.70 13.43 11.55
CA GLU A 306 1.69 14.13 10.73
C GLU A 306 3.06 14.08 11.40
N ASN A 307 3.19 14.35 12.69
CA ASN A 307 4.45 14.26 13.41
C ASN A 307 5.02 12.83 13.47
N LEU A 308 4.19 11.80 13.63
CA LEU A 308 4.59 10.39 13.51
C LEU A 308 5.07 10.05 12.11
N SER A 309 4.53 10.74 11.09
CA SER A 309 4.98 10.63 9.70
C SER A 309 6.22 11.51 9.40
N LEU A 310 6.45 12.57 10.17
CA LEU A 310 7.52 13.57 9.97
C LEU A 310 8.78 13.29 10.81
N SER A 311 8.68 12.72 12.02
CA SER A 311 9.85 12.30 12.83
C SER A 311 10.72 11.29 12.09
N GLN A 312 10.12 10.56 11.14
CA GLN A 312 10.78 9.66 10.19
C GLN A 312 11.68 10.38 9.16
N LEU A 313 11.53 11.70 8.95
CA LEU A 313 12.35 12.49 8.03
C LEU A 313 13.76 12.78 8.57
N GLN A 314 13.95 12.78 9.89
CA GLN A 314 15.24 13.13 10.49
C GLN A 314 16.13 11.92 10.78
N ASP A 315 15.58 10.76 11.17
CA ASP A 315 16.41 9.62 11.57
C ASP A 315 17.02 8.83 10.41
N SER A 316 16.44 8.92 9.21
CA SER A 316 17.05 8.32 8.00
C SER A 316 18.30 9.07 7.51
N LEU A 317 18.61 10.24 8.07
CA LEU A 317 19.87 10.97 7.85
C LEU A 317 20.98 10.58 8.84
N ILE A 318 20.67 9.79 9.87
CA ILE A 318 21.62 9.42 10.91
C ILE A 318 22.30 8.07 10.56
N ASP A 319 21.57 7.14 9.93
CA ASP A 319 22.13 5.84 9.50
C ASP A 319 23.18 5.94 8.38
N GLU A 320 23.31 7.07 7.68
CA GLU A 320 24.41 7.30 6.72
C GLU A 320 25.71 7.83 7.36
N ARG A 321 25.70 8.23 8.64
CA ARG A 321 26.92 8.69 9.33
C ARG A 321 27.72 7.55 9.98
N ASP A 322 27.12 6.39 10.20
CA ASP A 322 27.79 5.27 10.89
C ASP A 322 28.43 4.24 9.95
N MET A 323 28.52 4.52 8.64
CA MET A 323 29.22 3.66 7.66
C MET A 323 30.37 4.37 6.92
N SER A 324 30.81 5.53 7.38
CA SER A 324 32.01 6.19 6.85
C SER A 324 32.71 7.08 7.88
N SER A 325 33.53 6.49 8.76
CA SER A 325 34.70 7.18 9.35
C SER A 325 35.59 6.22 10.12
N ASP A 326 36.47 5.54 9.38
CA ASP A 326 37.74 5.07 9.89
C ASP A 326 38.76 6.19 9.62
N SER A 327 38.84 7.19 10.50
CA SER A 327 39.99 8.08 10.64
C SER A 327 39.85 9.02 11.85
N GLN A 328 40.92 9.02 12.64
CA GLN A 328 41.23 9.84 13.81
C GLN A 328 40.89 11.33 13.64
N ASP A 329 40.24 11.95 14.64
CA ASP A 329 40.82 13.03 15.45
C ASP A 329 39.80 13.61 16.45
N GLU A 330 40.34 14.04 17.59
CA GLU A 330 39.70 14.35 18.87
C GLU A 330 39.01 15.73 18.96
N GLU A 331 38.11 15.83 19.94
CA GLU A 331 37.72 17.02 20.74
C GLU A 331 37.18 18.29 20.05
N ILE A 332 35.92 18.65 20.35
CA ILE A 332 35.54 19.88 21.08
C ILE A 332 34.06 19.80 21.54
N ILE A 333 33.86 20.27 22.77
CA ILE A 333 32.70 20.16 23.66
C ILE A 333 31.70 21.34 23.50
N VAL A 334 30.40 20.98 23.44
CA VAL A 334 29.19 21.63 24.02
C VAL A 334 28.63 22.97 23.51
N SER A 335 27.28 23.01 23.53
CA SER A 335 26.29 24.11 23.50
C SER A 335 25.74 24.38 22.09
N VAL A 336 24.43 24.41 21.82
CA VAL A 336 23.32 25.17 22.43
C VAL A 336 22.00 24.47 22.01
N LEU A 337 21.02 24.18 22.88
CA LEU A 337 19.73 24.87 23.12
C LEU A 337 18.87 23.82 23.87
N LYS A 338 18.41 23.91 25.13
CA LYS A 338 17.50 24.87 25.78
C LYS A 338 16.31 25.33 24.95
#